data_AF-A0A920EXX9-F1
#
_entry.id   AF-A0A920EXX9-F1
#
_cell.length_a   1.000
_cell.length_b   1.000
_cell.length_c   1.000
_cell.angle_alpha   90.00
_cell.angle_beta   90.00
_cell.angle_gamma   90.00
#
_symmetry.space_group_name_H-M   'P 1'
#
loop_
_entity.id
_entity.type
_entity.pdbx_description
1 polymer ?
#
loop_
_entity_poly.entity_id
_entity_poly.type
_entity_poly.pdbx_seq_one_letter_code
_entity_poly.pdbx_strand_id
1 'polypeptide(L)'
;MVWDPNTCRILEIAIIVTDRDLNPLHEGIEFVLKQSDYFLDKMDDWNKTTHKKSGLIDKVKISSLDEQVVEERILDYLFNLYQQELHPLGEFNSPG
;
A
#
# COMPACT_ATOMS: atom_id res chain seq x y z
N MET A 1 5.17 -12.41 -20.65
CA MET A 1 5.56 -11.00 -20.46
C MET A 1 6.70 -10.97 -19.44
N VAL A 2 7.71 -10.12 -19.65
CA VAL A 2 8.72 -9.80 -18.63
C VAL A 2 8.28 -8.46 -18.02
N TRP A 3 8.22 -8.38 -16.69
CA TRP A 3 7.89 -7.14 -15.99
C TRP A 3 8.97 -6.07 -16.25
N ASP A 4 8.55 -4.82 -16.48
CA ASP A 4 9.45 -3.67 -16.71
C ASP A 4 8.98 -2.47 -15.87
N PRO A 5 9.82 -1.94 -14.95
CA PRO A 5 9.44 -0.83 -14.07
C PRO A 5 9.16 0.47 -14.83
N ASN A 6 9.65 0.62 -16.06
CA ASN A 6 9.42 1.83 -16.86
C ASN A 6 8.03 1.85 -17.52
N THR A 7 7.38 0.70 -17.62
CA THR A 7 6.09 0.54 -18.33
C THR A 7 4.99 -0.04 -17.46
N CYS A 8 5.33 -0.81 -16.43
CA CYS A 8 4.40 -1.26 -15.40
C CYS A 8 4.21 -0.18 -14.32
N ARG A 9 2.99 -0.06 -13.81
CA ARG A 9 2.63 0.88 -12.73
C ARG A 9 2.02 0.14 -11.55
N ILE A 10 2.11 0.73 -10.37
CA ILE A 10 1.50 0.19 -9.16
C ILE A 10 0.00 0.47 -9.21
N LEU A 11 -0.82 -0.58 -9.05
CA LEU A 11 -2.28 -0.47 -9.01
C LEU A 11 -2.81 -0.46 -7.58
N GLU A 12 -2.19 -1.21 -6.68
CA GLU A 12 -2.67 -1.42 -5.31
C GLU A 12 -1.49 -1.69 -4.37
N ILE A 13 -1.57 -1.17 -3.15
CA ILE A 13 -0.64 -1.45 -2.05
C ILE A 13 -1.46 -1.77 -0.80
N ALA A 14 -1.09 -2.84 -0.11
CA ALA A 14 -1.64 -3.15 1.21
C ALA A 14 -0.50 -3.47 2.20
N ILE A 15 -0.61 -3.00 3.44
CA ILE A 15 0.40 -3.19 4.49
C ILE A 15 -0.28 -3.65 5.77
N ILE A 16 0.18 -4.79 6.29
CA ILE A 16 -0.18 -5.33 7.60
C ILE A 16 1.14 -5.53 8.37
N VAL A 17 1.15 -5.12 9.63
CA VAL A 17 2.29 -5.30 10.55
C VAL A 17 1.86 -6.30 11.61
N THR A 18 2.75 -7.24 11.94
CA THR A 18 2.49 -8.31 12.89
C THR A 18 3.52 -8.33 14.00
N ASP A 19 3.18 -8.98 15.11
CA ASP A 19 4.16 -9.43 16.09
C ASP A 19 4.96 -10.64 15.56
N ARG A 20 5.79 -11.24 16.43
CA ARG A 20 6.63 -12.41 16.12
C ARG A 20 5.82 -13.70 15.93
N ASP A 21 4.61 -13.75 16.47
CA ASP A 21 3.69 -14.88 16.39
C ASP A 21 2.69 -14.73 15.23
N LEU A 22 2.91 -13.72 14.36
CA LEU A 22 2.10 -13.39 13.19
C LEU A 22 0.69 -12.88 13.52
N ASN A 23 0.48 -12.36 14.73
CA ASN A 23 -0.77 -11.66 15.06
C ASN A 23 -0.71 -10.23 14.50
N PRO A 24 -1.71 -9.78 13.71
CA PRO A 24 -1.77 -8.41 13.26
C PRO A 24 -1.86 -7.44 14.44
N LEU A 25 -1.02 -6.41 14.45
CA LEU A 25 -1.05 -5.36 15.48
C LEU A 25 -2.26 -4.41 15.28
N HIS A 26 -2.80 -4.38 14.06
CA HIS A 26 -3.95 -3.59 13.62
C HIS A 26 -4.49 -4.17 12.29
N GLU A 27 -5.61 -3.64 11.80
CA GLU A 27 -6.26 -4.05 10.54
C GLU A 27 -5.38 -3.86 9.29
N GLY A 28 -4.45 -2.90 9.30
CA GLY A 28 -3.62 -2.59 8.15
C GLY A 28 -4.04 -1.32 7.41
N ILE A 29 -3.41 -1.07 6.28
CA ILE A 29 -3.81 -0.05 5.30
C ILE A 29 -3.89 -0.68 3.90
N GLU A 30 -4.83 -0.22 3.08
CA GLU A 30 -4.99 -0.59 1.67
C GLU A 30 -5.20 0.68 0.85
N PHE A 31 -4.47 0.81 -0.24
CA PHE A 31 -4.59 1.91 -1.20
C PHE A 31 -4.66 1.36 -2.61
N VAL A 32 -5.66 1.82 -3.36
CA VAL A 32 -5.72 1.64 -4.82
C VAL A 32 -5.28 2.95 -5.47
N LEU A 33 -4.31 2.87 -6.36
CA LEU A 33 -3.71 4.02 -7.02
C LEU A 33 -4.42 4.30 -8.34
N LYS A 34 -4.59 5.58 -8.64
CA LYS A 34 -5.07 6.05 -9.94
C LYS A 34 -4.01 5.76 -11.00
N GLN A 35 -4.42 5.09 -12.07
CA GLN A 35 -3.62 4.96 -13.29
C GLN A 35 -4.44 5.39 -14.50
N SER A 36 -3.77 5.92 -15.52
CA SER A 36 -4.43 6.31 -16.77
C SER A 36 -4.86 5.10 -17.57
N ASP A 37 -5.93 5.24 -18.37
CA ASP A 37 -6.38 4.19 -19.29
C ASP A 37 -5.26 3.72 -20.23
N TYR A 38 -4.32 4.62 -20.59
CA TYR A 38 -3.14 4.28 -21.39
C TYR A 38 -2.29 3.16 -20.77
N PHE A 39 -2.04 3.20 -19.45
CA PHE A 39 -1.29 2.14 -18.79
C PHE A 39 -2.13 0.87 -18.62
N LEU A 40 -3.42 1.01 -18.36
CA LEU A 40 -4.32 -0.14 -18.23
C LEU A 40 -4.49 -0.90 -19.56
N ASP A 41 -4.54 -0.18 -20.67
CA ASP A 41 -4.68 -0.76 -22.01
C ASP A 41 -3.40 -1.47 -22.48
N LYS A 42 -2.24 -1.11 -21.91
CA LYS A 42 -0.96 -1.77 -22.17
C LYS A 42 -0.71 -3.06 -21.39
N MET A 43 -1.56 -3.36 -20.41
CA MET A 43 -1.51 -4.65 -19.72
C MET A 43 -1.76 -5.80 -20.71
N ASP A 44 -1.08 -6.93 -20.52
CA ASP A 44 -1.38 -8.15 -21.28
C ASP A 44 -2.74 -8.75 -20.90
N ASP A 45 -3.19 -9.74 -21.67
CA ASP A 45 -4.52 -10.35 -21.50
C ASP A 45 -4.69 -11.02 -20.13
N TRP A 46 -3.61 -11.55 -19.56
CA TRP A 46 -3.65 -12.18 -18.24
C TRP A 46 -3.84 -11.12 -17.15
N ASN A 47 -3.04 -10.04 -17.16
CA ASN A 47 -3.18 -8.92 -16.22
C ASN A 47 -4.58 -8.31 -16.28
N LYS A 48 -5.10 -8.05 -17.50
CA LYS A 48 -6.45 -7.52 -17.69
C LYS A 48 -7.51 -8.46 -17.13
N THR A 49 -7.42 -9.76 -17.42
CA THR A 49 -8.41 -10.74 -16.96
C THR A 49 -8.37 -10.90 -15.44
N THR A 50 -7.18 -11.00 -14.86
CA THR A 50 -6.99 -11.16 -13.41
C THR A 50 -7.51 -9.95 -12.65
N HIS A 51 -7.10 -8.74 -13.01
CA HIS A 51 -7.52 -7.52 -12.32
C HIS A 51 -8.97 -7.14 -12.61
N LYS A 52 -9.54 -7.56 -13.75
CA LYS A 52 -10.99 -7.44 -14.00
C LYS A 52 -11.79 -8.37 -13.09
N LYS A 53 -11.34 -9.62 -12.91
CA LYS A 53 -12.02 -10.58 -12.02
C LYS A 53 -12.02 -10.14 -10.55
N SER A 54 -10.95 -9.48 -10.08
CA SER A 54 -10.90 -8.93 -8.72
C SER A 54 -11.64 -7.59 -8.57
N GLY A 55 -12.11 -6.99 -9.66
CA GLY A 55 -12.67 -5.63 -9.66
C GLY A 55 -11.61 -4.52 -9.50
N LEU A 56 -10.32 -4.85 -9.48
CA LEU A 56 -9.25 -3.87 -9.29
C LEU A 56 -9.19 -2.83 -10.41
N ILE A 57 -9.45 -3.22 -11.67
CA ILE A 57 -9.47 -2.26 -12.79
C ILE A 57 -10.51 -1.16 -12.53
N ASP A 58 -11.70 -1.52 -12.05
CA ASP A 58 -12.76 -0.55 -11.78
C ASP A 58 -12.40 0.35 -10.59
N LYS A 59 -11.80 -0.23 -9.52
CA LYS A 59 -11.28 0.55 -8.39
C LYS A 59 -10.20 1.56 -8.83
N VAL A 60 -9.27 1.14 -9.70
CA VAL A 60 -8.19 2.01 -10.22
C VAL A 60 -8.75 3.19 -11.01
N LYS A 61 -9.80 2.97 -11.82
CA LYS A 61 -10.42 4.02 -12.65
C LYS A 61 -11.13 5.08 -11.82
N ILE A 62 -11.70 4.71 -10.68
CA ILE A 62 -12.38 5.66 -9.77
C ILE A 62 -11.45 6.24 -8.70
N SER A 63 -10.25 5.68 -8.52
CA SER A 63 -9.30 6.18 -7.53
C SER A 63 -8.80 7.57 -7.90
N SER A 64 -8.60 8.38 -6.87
CA SER A 64 -8.00 9.72 -6.96
C SER A 64 -6.61 9.78 -6.32
N LEU A 65 -6.09 8.67 -5.81
CA LEU A 65 -4.81 8.63 -5.09
C LEU A 65 -3.67 8.45 -6.08
N ASP A 66 -2.72 9.39 -6.12
CA ASP A 66 -1.47 9.20 -6.86
C ASP A 66 -0.39 8.55 -5.98
N GLU A 67 0.72 8.20 -6.60
CA GLU A 67 1.85 7.51 -5.95
C GLU A 67 2.45 8.34 -4.82
N GLN A 68 2.57 9.66 -4.98
CA GLN A 68 3.16 10.54 -3.97
C GLN A 68 2.29 10.58 -2.71
N VAL A 69 0.98 10.78 -2.87
CA VAL A 69 0.05 10.82 -1.73
C VAL A 69 0.03 9.48 -0.99
N VAL A 70 0.12 8.37 -1.71
CA VAL A 70 0.16 7.04 -1.10
C VAL A 70 1.48 6.80 -0.37
N GLU A 71 2.61 7.22 -0.93
CA GLU A 71 3.92 7.13 -0.27
C GLU A 71 3.93 7.89 1.05
N GLU A 72 3.49 9.15 1.06
CA GLU A 72 3.41 9.98 2.27
C GLU A 72 2.56 9.30 3.36
N ARG A 73 1.38 8.77 2.98
CA ARG A 73 0.50 8.06 3.92
C ARG A 73 1.10 6.78 4.47
N ILE A 74 1.85 6.04 3.66
CA ILE A 74 2.55 4.84 4.11
C ILE A 74 3.65 5.21 5.10
N LEU A 75 4.46 6.23 4.81
CA LEU A 75 5.52 6.69 5.69
C LEU A 75 4.95 7.18 7.03
N ASP A 76 3.89 7.98 7.01
CA ASP A 76 3.20 8.43 8.21
C ASP A 76 2.68 7.26 9.05
N TYR A 77 2.06 6.28 8.38
CA TYR A 77 1.56 5.08 9.04
C TYR A 77 2.68 4.28 9.72
N LEU A 78 3.76 3.98 8.99
CA LEU A 78 4.90 3.23 9.53
C LEU A 78 5.62 4.01 10.64
N PHE A 79 5.74 5.33 10.51
CA PHE A 79 6.34 6.17 11.54
C PHE A 79 5.52 6.15 12.82
N ASN A 80 4.20 6.32 12.72
CA ASN A 80 3.31 6.28 13.87
C ASN A 80 3.33 4.92 14.58
N LEU A 81 3.39 3.82 13.82
CA LEU A 81 3.54 2.48 14.38
C LEU A 81 4.88 2.32 15.11
N TYR A 82 5.97 2.76 14.49
CA TYR A 82 7.29 2.72 15.12
C TYR A 82 7.33 3.51 16.43
N GLN A 83 6.70 4.69 16.50
CA GLN A 83 6.61 5.46 17.74
C GLN A 83 5.79 4.73 18.81
N GLN A 84 4.68 4.09 18.43
CA GLN A 84 3.87 3.31 19.38
C GLN A 84 4.63 2.10 19.93
N GLU A 85 5.44 1.42 19.09
CA GLU A 85 6.30 0.28 19.47
C GLU A 85 7.57 0.66 20.24
N LEU A 86 8.03 1.92 20.16
CA LEU A 86 9.02 2.46 21.10
C LEU A 86 8.42 2.84 22.46
N HIS A 87 7.11 3.11 22.49
CA HIS A 87 6.36 3.50 23.70
C HIS A 87 5.42 2.44 24.34
N PRO A 88 5.60 1.10 24.19
CA PRO A 88 4.82 0.12 24.94
C PRO A 88 5.36 -0.07 26.36
N LEU A 89 6.54 0.46 26.66
CA LEU A 89 7.10 0.56 28.01
C LEU A 89 6.97 2.02 28.46
N GLY A 90 6.02 2.26 29.35
CA GLY A 90 5.99 3.48 30.14
C GLY A 90 7.35 3.70 30.83
N GLU A 91 7.64 4.97 31.10
CA GLU A 91 8.84 5.53 31.75
C GLU A 91 9.98 5.93 30.81
N PHE A 92 9.87 7.14 30.25
CA PHE A 92 11.00 8.08 30.41
C PHE A 92 10.86 8.73 31.79
N ASN A 93 11.32 8.02 32.82
CA ASN A 93 11.81 8.69 34.02
C ASN A 93 13.06 9.46 33.60
N SER A 94 12.96 10.78 33.44
CA SER A 94 14.11 11.66 33.30
C SER A 94 14.86 11.71 34.65
N PRO A 95 16.14 11.31 34.75
CA PRO A 95 16.93 11.63 35.92
C PRO A 95 17.70 12.94 35.65
N GLY A 96 17.31 14.02 36.33
CA GLY A 96 18.15 15.21 36.55
C GLY A 96 18.29 16.18 35.40
#